data_AF-A0A961SZC0-F1
#
_entry.id   AF-A0A961SZC0-F1
#
_cell.length_a   1.000
_cell.length_b   1.000
_cell.length_c   1.000
_cell.angle_alpha   90.00
_cell.angle_beta   90.00
_cell.angle_gamma   90.00
#
_symmetry.space_group_name_H-M   'P 1'
#
loop_
_entity.id
_entity.type
_entity.pdbx_description
1 polymer ?
#
loop_
_entity_poly.entity_id
_entity_poly.type
_entity_poly.pdbx_seq_one_letter_code
_entity_poly.pdbx_strand_id
1 'polypeptide(L)'
;MLCPVTIHSVFSSAECEHIIALAQDEASGGFETARLVGGVLHGNIRRARISWLDEEKGAAWVLERIVKMVADVNRNQFDFVLEEFGERMQVAAYDGDAGGHFDWHSDIGDGVMAARRKLTVVVQLSPASSYDGGLLTTNHAGHEQDSTKEIGAAIVFPAFVLHRVSPVSCGIRHSLTTWVHGPAFR
;
A
#
# COMPACT_ATOMS: atom_id res chain seq x y z
N MET A 1 -9.56 -3.07 -19.31
CA MET A 1 -10.09 -2.00 -18.45
C MET A 1 -9.12 -1.86 -17.29
N LEU A 2 -8.71 -0.64 -16.93
CA LEU A 2 -7.71 -0.41 -15.87
C LEU A 2 -8.33 -0.51 -14.46
N CYS A 3 -8.89 -1.69 -14.19
CA CYS A 3 -9.50 -2.05 -12.93
C CYS A 3 -8.43 -2.55 -11.94
N PRO A 4 -8.72 -2.50 -10.63
CA PRO A 4 -7.83 -3.06 -9.64
C PRO A 4 -7.85 -4.58 -9.77
N VAL A 5 -6.69 -5.21 -9.61
CA VAL A 5 -6.54 -6.66 -9.67
C VAL A 5 -6.25 -7.15 -8.26
N THR A 6 -7.09 -8.08 -7.78
CA THR A 6 -6.88 -8.75 -6.49
C THR A 6 -6.18 -10.07 -6.71
N ILE A 7 -5.11 -10.31 -5.96
CA ILE A 7 -4.36 -11.55 -5.91
C ILE A 7 -4.48 -12.07 -4.49
N HIS A 8 -5.18 -13.18 -4.34
CA HIS A 8 -5.47 -13.79 -3.05
C HIS A 8 -4.24 -14.54 -2.52
N SER A 9 -4.09 -14.61 -1.20
CA SER A 9 -3.09 -15.46 -0.55
C SER A 9 -1.63 -15.27 -1.04
N VAL A 10 -1.20 -14.03 -1.34
CA VAL A 10 0.20 -13.74 -1.70
C VAL A 10 1.13 -13.98 -0.50
N PHE A 11 0.63 -13.68 0.70
CA PHE A 11 1.30 -13.98 1.95
C PHE A 11 0.37 -14.79 2.84
N SER A 12 0.93 -15.72 3.60
CA SER A 12 0.21 -16.40 4.68
C SER A 12 0.03 -15.46 5.89
N SER A 13 -0.89 -15.79 6.80
CA SER A 13 -1.07 -15.00 8.03
C SER A 13 0.21 -14.89 8.85
N ALA A 14 1.00 -15.97 8.96
CA ALA A 14 2.27 -15.97 9.69
C ALA A 14 3.32 -15.06 9.02
N GLU A 15 3.33 -15.00 7.69
CA GLU A 15 4.18 -14.09 6.94
C GLU A 15 3.73 -12.63 7.09
N CYS A 16 2.42 -12.36 7.13
CA CYS A 16 1.89 -11.04 7.43
C CYS A 16 2.30 -10.56 8.83
N GLU A 17 2.21 -11.43 9.84
CA GLU A 17 2.70 -11.15 11.20
C GLU A 17 4.20 -10.86 11.21
N HIS A 18 5.00 -11.64 10.46
CA HIS A 18 6.43 -11.41 10.32
C HIS A 18 6.73 -10.05 9.68
N ILE A 19 6.00 -9.67 8.61
CA ILE A 19 6.13 -8.36 7.96
C ILE A 19 5.82 -7.23 8.94
N ILE A 20 4.77 -7.37 9.75
CA ILE A 20 4.43 -6.39 10.79
C ILE A 20 5.56 -6.30 11.83
N ALA A 21 6.12 -7.42 12.26
CA ALA A 21 7.23 -7.44 13.22
C ALA A 21 8.48 -6.73 12.67
N LEU A 22 8.84 -6.95 11.40
CA LEU A 22 9.94 -6.24 10.74
C LEU A 22 9.71 -4.71 10.72
N ALA A 23 8.46 -4.28 10.54
CA ALA A 23 8.11 -2.86 10.55
C ALA A 23 8.14 -2.23 11.96
N GLN A 24 7.95 -3.03 13.01
CA GLN A 24 8.01 -2.60 14.40
C GLN A 24 9.44 -2.53 14.94
N ASP A 25 10.39 -3.24 14.31
CA ASP A 25 11.79 -3.22 14.72
C ASP A 25 12.37 -1.80 14.60
N GLU A 26 12.82 -1.26 15.73
CA GLU A 26 13.46 0.05 15.81
C GLU A 26 14.78 0.08 15.01
N ALA A 27 15.46 -1.06 14.85
CA ALA A 27 16.63 -1.15 13.99
C ALA A 27 16.30 -0.88 12.51
N SER A 28 15.04 -1.10 12.11
CA SER A 28 14.49 -0.77 10.78
C SER A 28 13.84 0.62 10.72
N GLY A 29 13.94 1.42 11.79
CA GLY A 29 13.40 2.77 11.91
C GLY A 29 12.07 2.85 12.66
N GLY A 30 11.37 1.73 12.85
CA GLY A 30 10.09 1.68 13.56
C GLY A 30 8.97 2.51 12.92
N PHE A 31 7.85 2.62 13.63
CA PHE A 31 6.66 3.34 13.16
C PHE A 31 6.66 4.82 13.58
N GLU A 32 6.69 5.72 12.61
CA GLU A 32 6.57 7.17 12.78
C GLU A 32 5.22 7.70 12.26
N THR A 33 4.80 8.90 12.67
CA THR A 33 3.58 9.53 12.13
C THR A 33 3.73 9.86 10.64
N ALA A 34 2.78 9.41 9.82
CA ALA A 34 2.79 9.65 8.38
C ALA A 34 2.66 11.14 8.01
N ARG A 35 3.44 11.58 7.02
CA ARG A 35 3.42 12.95 6.47
C ARG A 35 2.97 12.92 5.00
N LEU A 36 2.41 14.02 4.50
CA LEU A 36 2.11 14.20 3.07
C LEU A 36 3.35 14.67 2.30
N VAL A 37 3.28 14.63 0.96
CA VAL A 37 4.28 15.24 0.07
C VAL A 37 4.48 16.71 0.46
N GLY A 38 5.72 17.12 0.67
CA GLY A 38 6.06 18.46 1.20
C GLY A 38 6.21 18.56 2.72
N GLY A 39 6.06 17.45 3.46
CA GLY A 39 6.33 17.38 4.90
C GLY A 39 5.22 17.94 5.79
N VAL A 40 4.08 18.32 5.22
CA VAL A 40 2.97 18.93 5.96
C VAL A 40 2.06 17.85 6.56
N LEU A 41 1.72 18.02 7.84
CA LEU A 41 0.78 17.20 8.60
C LEU A 41 -0.64 17.74 8.39
N HIS A 42 -1.43 17.08 7.54
CA HIS A 42 -2.88 17.31 7.47
C HIS A 42 -3.60 16.07 8.01
N GLY A 43 -3.85 16.06 9.32
CA GLY A 43 -4.51 14.94 10.01
C GLY A 43 -5.96 14.67 9.59
N ASN A 44 -6.53 15.53 8.75
CA ASN A 44 -7.84 15.37 8.09
C ASN A 44 -7.74 14.64 6.75
N ILE A 45 -6.54 14.59 6.15
CA ILE A 45 -6.28 13.92 4.86
C ILE A 45 -5.69 12.54 5.13
N ARG A 46 -4.76 12.42 6.08
CA ARG A 46 -4.16 11.14 6.46
C ARG A 46 -3.91 11.09 7.95
N ARG A 47 -4.30 9.97 8.55
CA ARG A 47 -3.96 9.61 9.92
C ARG A 47 -3.53 8.16 9.97
N ALA A 48 -2.22 7.95 9.96
CA ALA A 48 -1.59 6.64 10.06
C ALA A 48 -0.19 6.80 10.66
N ARG A 49 0.34 5.72 11.22
CA ARG A 49 1.77 5.57 11.45
C ARG A 49 2.37 4.76 10.30
N ILE A 50 3.56 5.09 9.85
CA ILE A 50 4.26 4.39 8.78
C ILE A 50 5.65 3.95 9.23
N SER A 51 6.06 2.81 8.72
CA SER A 51 7.41 2.27 8.82
C SER A 51 7.85 1.86 7.42
N TRP A 52 9.14 2.00 7.12
CA TRP A 52 9.70 1.62 5.83
C TRP A 52 10.54 0.37 6.02
N LEU A 53 10.20 -0.70 5.31
CA LEU A 53 10.95 -1.94 5.42
C LEU A 53 12.35 -1.77 4.82
N ASP A 54 13.32 -2.41 5.47
CA ASP A 54 14.72 -2.42 5.06
C ASP A 54 15.08 -3.80 4.52
N GLU A 55 15.36 -3.88 3.23
CA GLU A 55 15.65 -5.13 2.53
C GLU A 55 16.91 -5.80 3.06
N GLU A 56 17.91 -5.01 3.45
CA GLU A 56 19.17 -5.49 4.04
C GLU A 56 18.95 -6.06 5.46
N LYS A 57 17.82 -5.74 6.09
CA LYS A 57 17.41 -6.22 7.41
C LYS A 57 16.27 -7.24 7.36
N GLY A 58 16.25 -8.05 6.31
CA GLY A 58 15.39 -9.23 6.24
C GLY A 58 14.06 -9.04 5.52
N ALA A 59 13.81 -7.87 4.92
CA ALA A 59 12.60 -7.67 4.11
C ALA A 59 12.76 -8.05 2.62
N ALA A 60 13.97 -8.44 2.17
CA ALA A 60 14.23 -8.76 0.76
C ALA A 60 13.27 -9.80 0.16
N TRP A 61 12.93 -10.86 0.91
CA TRP A 61 12.01 -11.91 0.47
C TRP A 61 10.58 -11.40 0.17
N VAL A 62 10.16 -10.31 0.84
CA VAL A 62 8.86 -9.66 0.62
C VAL A 62 8.88 -8.97 -0.75
N LEU A 63 9.92 -8.20 -1.03
CA LEU A 63 10.08 -7.53 -2.31
C LEU A 63 10.19 -8.54 -3.45
N GLU A 64 11.02 -9.57 -3.30
CA GLU A 64 11.17 -10.62 -4.32
C GLU A 64 9.84 -11.28 -4.70
N ARG A 65 8.96 -11.51 -3.72
CA ARG A 65 7.62 -12.06 -3.97
C ARG A 65 6.73 -11.07 -4.69
N ILE A 66 6.73 -9.81 -4.26
CA ILE A 66 5.93 -8.77 -4.91
C ILE A 66 6.39 -8.53 -6.34
N VAL A 67 7.70 -8.51 -6.61
CA VAL A 67 8.28 -8.36 -7.96
C VAL A 67 7.74 -9.44 -8.90
N LYS A 68 7.77 -10.72 -8.47
CA LYS A 68 7.25 -11.84 -9.27
C LYS A 68 5.75 -11.67 -9.56
N MET A 69 4.96 -11.38 -8.53
CA MET A 69 3.51 -11.16 -8.66
C MET A 69 3.19 -9.99 -9.59
N VAL A 70 3.88 -8.86 -9.44
CA VAL A 70 3.70 -7.67 -10.28
C VAL A 70 4.05 -7.96 -11.73
N ALA A 71 5.13 -8.70 -11.99
CA ALA A 71 5.51 -9.04 -13.35
C ALA A 71 4.40 -9.84 -14.05
N ASP A 72 3.76 -10.77 -13.34
CA ASP A 72 2.64 -11.56 -13.87
C ASP A 72 1.38 -10.71 -14.08
N VAL A 73 1.02 -9.88 -13.10
CA VAL A 73 -0.16 -9.01 -13.20
C VAL A 73 0.01 -7.99 -14.32
N ASN A 74 1.18 -7.35 -14.42
CA ASN A 74 1.44 -6.34 -15.44
C ASN A 74 1.32 -6.93 -16.84
N ARG A 75 1.94 -8.09 -17.11
CA ARG A 75 1.85 -8.76 -18.42
C ARG A 75 0.42 -9.13 -18.83
N ASN A 76 -0.44 -9.45 -17.86
CA ASN A 76 -1.78 -9.95 -18.15
C ASN A 76 -2.88 -8.88 -18.11
N GLN A 77 -2.63 -7.72 -17.49
CA GLN A 77 -3.70 -6.76 -17.19
C GLN A 77 -3.39 -5.31 -17.60
N PHE A 78 -2.18 -4.83 -17.31
CA PHE A 78 -1.88 -3.39 -17.44
C PHE A 78 -0.99 -3.06 -18.63
N ASP A 79 -0.05 -3.95 -18.97
CA ASP A 79 0.92 -3.80 -20.05
C ASP A 79 1.70 -2.47 -19.99
N PHE A 80 2.04 -2.02 -18.78
CA PHE A 80 2.86 -0.84 -18.59
C PHE A 80 4.34 -1.17 -18.79
N VAL A 81 5.09 -0.20 -19.32
CA VAL A 81 6.55 -0.23 -19.24
C VAL A 81 6.96 0.04 -17.81
N LEU A 82 7.47 -0.99 -17.14
CA LEU A 82 7.98 -0.96 -15.77
C LEU A 82 9.51 -1.07 -15.82
N GLU A 83 10.19 -0.27 -15.00
CA GLU A 83 11.65 -0.15 -14.96
C GLU A 83 12.23 -0.62 -13.63
N GLU A 84 11.61 -0.24 -12.50
CA GLU A 84 12.20 -0.45 -11.18
C GLU A 84 11.17 -0.41 -10.04
N PHE A 85 11.59 -0.87 -8.86
CA PHE A 85 10.98 -0.55 -7.57
C PHE A 85 11.87 0.47 -6.88
N GLY A 86 11.67 1.76 -7.18
CA GLY A 86 12.57 2.84 -6.76
C GLY A 86 12.31 3.36 -5.33
N GLU A 87 11.30 2.84 -4.64
CA GLU A 87 10.90 3.27 -3.30
C GLU A 87 10.79 2.06 -2.36
N ARG A 88 11.22 2.24 -1.11
CA ARG A 88 11.10 1.20 -0.08
C ARG A 88 9.64 0.83 0.15
N MET A 89 9.40 -0.42 0.55
CA MET A 89 8.06 -0.87 0.94
C MET A 89 7.63 -0.16 2.23
N GLN A 90 6.43 0.41 2.25
CA GLN A 90 5.87 1.13 3.38
C GLN A 90 4.83 0.27 4.09
N VAL A 91 5.02 -0.02 5.37
CA VAL A 91 3.96 -0.57 6.22
C VAL A 91 3.25 0.58 6.91
N ALA A 92 1.93 0.63 6.81
CA ALA A 92 1.08 1.61 7.47
C ALA A 92 0.21 0.94 8.54
N ALA A 93 0.12 1.57 9.72
CA ALA A 93 -0.77 1.22 10.81
C ALA A 93 -1.84 2.31 10.98
N TYR A 94 -3.10 1.92 10.84
CA TYR A 94 -4.28 2.76 11.02
C TYR A 94 -4.98 2.36 12.32
N ASP A 95 -4.91 3.22 13.31
CA ASP A 95 -5.44 2.98 14.66
C ASP A 95 -6.87 3.53 14.79
N GLY A 96 -7.81 2.68 15.20
CA GLY A 96 -9.22 3.03 15.37
C GLY A 96 -9.47 4.09 16.46
N ASP A 97 -8.71 4.06 17.56
CA ASP A 97 -8.84 5.03 18.65
C ASP A 97 -8.38 6.42 18.22
N ALA A 98 -7.46 6.46 17.26
CA ALA A 98 -7.04 7.69 16.61
C ALA A 98 -7.98 8.08 15.46
N GLY A 99 -8.91 7.24 15.01
CA GLY A 99 -9.68 7.46 13.77
C GLY A 99 -8.80 7.40 12.52
N GLY A 100 -7.91 6.41 12.45
CA GLY A 100 -6.94 6.24 11.37
C GLY A 100 -7.61 6.10 10.00
N HIS A 101 -7.15 6.88 9.02
CA HIS A 101 -7.71 6.91 7.66
C HIS A 101 -6.70 7.47 6.65
N PHE A 102 -7.04 7.40 5.36
CA PHE A 102 -6.40 8.20 4.32
C PHE A 102 -7.49 8.57 3.31
N ASP A 103 -7.86 9.85 3.25
CA ASP A 103 -8.89 10.33 2.34
C ASP A 103 -8.46 10.24 0.87
N TRP A 104 -9.37 10.52 -0.05
CA TRP A 104 -9.18 10.40 -1.49
C TRP A 104 -7.90 11.08 -1.98
N HIS A 105 -7.02 10.29 -2.58
CA HIS A 105 -5.77 10.75 -3.15
C HIS A 105 -5.35 9.87 -4.33
N SER A 106 -4.34 10.36 -5.05
CA SER A 106 -3.64 9.61 -6.09
C SER A 106 -2.19 9.44 -5.65
N ASP A 107 -1.57 8.31 -6.03
CA ASP A 107 -0.17 8.06 -5.68
C ASP A 107 0.79 8.68 -6.68
N ILE A 108 0.35 9.00 -7.88
CA ILE A 108 1.11 9.83 -8.81
C ILE A 108 1.13 11.29 -8.32
N GLY A 109 2.22 12.01 -8.57
CA GLY A 109 2.33 13.43 -8.24
C GLY A 109 3.56 14.09 -8.84
N ASP A 110 3.79 15.35 -8.52
CA ASP A 110 4.81 16.20 -9.18
C ASP A 110 6.27 15.91 -8.74
N GLY A 111 6.47 15.01 -7.77
CA GLY A 111 7.82 14.62 -7.32
C GLY A 111 8.53 13.72 -8.34
N VAL A 112 9.87 13.77 -8.39
CA VAL A 112 10.69 13.02 -9.37
C VAL A 112 10.36 11.52 -9.37
N MET A 113 10.19 10.90 -8.20
CA MET A 113 9.77 9.51 -8.09
C MET A 113 8.25 9.34 -8.27
N ALA A 114 7.45 10.21 -7.65
CA ALA A 114 5.99 10.13 -7.71
C ALA A 114 5.45 10.22 -9.14
N ALA A 115 6.04 11.05 -10.00
CA ALA A 115 5.65 11.22 -11.40
C ALA A 115 5.91 9.98 -12.27
N ARG A 116 6.77 9.07 -11.78
CA ARG A 116 7.15 7.82 -12.46
C ARG A 116 6.39 6.60 -11.96
N ARG A 117 5.60 6.72 -10.88
CA ARG A 117 4.79 5.60 -10.35
C ARG A 117 3.76 5.16 -11.40
N LYS A 118 3.79 3.88 -11.74
CA LYS A 118 2.88 3.23 -12.70
C LYS A 118 1.83 2.41 -11.99
N LEU A 119 2.26 1.57 -11.05
CA LEU A 119 1.39 0.69 -10.28
C LEU A 119 1.59 0.95 -8.80
N THR A 120 0.48 0.97 -8.07
CA THR A 120 0.44 0.84 -6.62
C THR A 120 0.07 -0.59 -6.28
N VAL A 121 0.79 -1.17 -5.34
CA VAL A 121 0.49 -2.47 -4.74
C VAL A 121 0.14 -2.25 -3.28
N VAL A 122 -1.02 -2.72 -2.82
CA VAL A 122 -1.42 -2.71 -1.41
C VAL A 122 -1.69 -4.13 -0.95
N VAL A 123 -1.02 -4.59 0.11
CA VAL A 123 -1.22 -5.90 0.73
C VAL A 123 -1.92 -5.71 2.08
N GLN A 124 -2.99 -6.47 2.32
CA GLN A 124 -3.65 -6.51 3.62
C GLN A 124 -2.81 -7.36 4.58
N LEU A 125 -2.40 -6.82 5.73
CA LEU A 125 -1.56 -7.55 6.69
C LEU A 125 -2.29 -7.96 7.96
N SER A 126 -3.48 -7.42 8.22
CA SER A 126 -4.27 -7.73 9.41
C SER A 126 -5.47 -8.62 9.10
N PRO A 127 -5.84 -9.54 9.99
CA PRO A 127 -7.08 -10.31 9.84
C PRO A 127 -8.29 -9.37 9.75
N ALA A 128 -9.22 -9.63 8.82
CA ALA A 128 -10.40 -8.79 8.64
C ALA A 128 -11.27 -8.66 9.90
N SER A 129 -11.18 -9.64 10.81
CA SER A 129 -11.89 -9.71 12.10
C SER A 129 -11.20 -8.95 13.24
N SER A 130 -9.99 -8.43 13.05
CA SER A 130 -9.25 -7.71 14.09
C SER A 130 -9.49 -6.20 14.08
N TYR A 131 -10.26 -5.68 13.13
CA TYR A 131 -10.57 -4.26 12.99
C TYR A 131 -11.87 -4.01 12.21
N ASP A 132 -12.54 -2.91 12.56
CA ASP A 132 -13.75 -2.42 11.87
C ASP A 132 -13.43 -1.19 11.00
N GLY A 133 -14.14 -1.05 9.87
CA GLY A 133 -13.83 -0.02 8.87
C GLY A 133 -12.54 -0.31 8.10
N GLY A 134 -11.76 0.73 7.80
CA GLY A 134 -10.45 0.58 7.15
C GLY A 134 -10.50 0.01 5.72
N LEU A 135 -11.59 0.24 4.99
CA LEU A 135 -11.77 -0.28 3.63
C LEU A 135 -10.91 0.51 2.65
N LEU A 136 -10.12 -0.20 1.84
CA LEU A 136 -9.47 0.36 0.67
C LEU A 136 -10.51 0.45 -0.45
N THR A 137 -10.87 1.67 -0.85
CA THR A 137 -11.81 1.93 -1.95
C THR A 137 -11.05 2.62 -3.08
N THR A 138 -11.18 2.09 -4.29
CA THR A 138 -10.66 2.72 -5.50
C THR A 138 -11.81 3.33 -6.32
N ASN A 139 -11.56 4.44 -6.99
CA ASN A 139 -12.53 5.13 -7.84
C ASN A 139 -12.04 5.12 -9.29
N HIS A 140 -12.73 4.34 -10.12
CA HIS A 140 -12.43 4.18 -11.53
C HIS A 140 -13.43 5.00 -12.35
N ALA A 141 -13.06 6.24 -12.68
CA ALA A 141 -13.86 7.14 -13.50
C ALA A 141 -15.28 7.38 -12.96
N GLY A 142 -15.43 7.53 -11.64
CA GLY A 142 -16.70 7.75 -10.96
C GLY A 142 -17.32 6.50 -10.35
N HIS A 143 -16.73 5.32 -10.58
CA HIS A 143 -17.18 4.06 -10.00
C HIS A 143 -16.31 3.68 -8.80
N GLU A 144 -16.85 3.84 -7.60
CA GLU A 144 -16.21 3.38 -6.37
C GLU A 144 -16.34 1.86 -6.23
N GLN A 145 -15.22 1.21 -5.92
CA GLN A 145 -15.15 -0.22 -5.68
C GLN A 145 -14.32 -0.50 -4.43
N ASP A 146 -14.93 -1.20 -3.47
CA ASP A 146 -14.23 -1.67 -2.28
C ASP A 146 -13.38 -2.90 -2.60
N SER A 147 -12.17 -2.89 -2.05
CA SER A 147 -11.23 -4.00 -2.13
C SER A 147 -11.47 -5.03 -1.03
N THR A 148 -10.93 -6.25 -1.24
CA THR A 148 -10.96 -7.29 -0.21
C THR A 148 -10.22 -6.87 1.07
N LYS A 149 -10.72 -7.33 2.23
CA LYS A 149 -10.04 -7.29 3.54
C LYS A 149 -9.27 -8.58 3.85
N GLU A 150 -9.24 -9.54 2.92
CA GLU A 150 -8.56 -10.83 3.13
C GLU A 150 -7.08 -10.63 3.44
N ILE A 151 -6.64 -11.15 4.59
CA ILE A 151 -5.24 -11.09 5.00
C ILE A 151 -4.35 -11.78 3.95
N GLY A 152 -3.21 -11.15 3.64
CA GLY A 152 -2.25 -11.63 2.67
C GLY A 152 -2.65 -11.43 1.21
N ALA A 153 -3.86 -10.93 0.93
CA ALA A 153 -4.24 -10.55 -0.42
C ALA A 153 -3.55 -9.24 -0.83
N ALA A 154 -3.10 -9.19 -2.09
CA ALA A 154 -2.54 -8.00 -2.72
C ALA A 154 -3.56 -7.40 -3.70
N ILE A 155 -3.64 -6.08 -3.72
CA ILE A 155 -4.46 -5.30 -4.65
C ILE A 155 -3.51 -4.43 -5.46
N VAL A 156 -3.54 -4.60 -6.78
CA VAL A 156 -2.67 -3.88 -7.72
C VAL A 156 -3.53 -3.00 -8.60
N PHE A 157 -3.19 -1.71 -8.69
CA PHE A 157 -3.92 -0.75 -9.53
C PHE A 157 -2.99 0.34 -10.07
N PRO A 158 -3.35 1.01 -11.18
CA PRO A 158 -2.54 2.12 -11.69
C PRO A 158 -2.43 3.25 -10.67
N ALA A 159 -1.23 3.79 -10.48
CA ALA A 159 -0.92 4.77 -9.43
C ALA A 159 -1.69 6.09 -9.57
N PHE A 160 -2.25 6.39 -10.75
CA PHE A 160 -3.10 7.57 -10.96
C PHE A 160 -4.55 7.38 -10.50
N VAL A 161 -4.98 6.14 -10.19
CA VAL A 161 -6.34 5.87 -9.73
C VAL A 161 -6.58 6.52 -8.37
N LEU A 162 -7.67 7.27 -8.27
CA LEU A 162 -8.09 7.90 -7.02
C LEU A 162 -8.52 6.81 -6.04
N HIS A 163 -7.99 6.83 -4.83
CA HIS A 163 -8.30 5.82 -3.82
C HIS A 163 -8.26 6.38 -2.40
N ARG A 164 -8.88 5.68 -1.47
CA ARG A 164 -8.91 6.05 -0.04
C ARG A 164 -8.89 4.81 0.85
N VAL A 165 -8.56 5.03 2.12
CA VAL A 165 -8.80 4.11 3.23
C VAL A 165 -9.84 4.74 4.15
N SER A 166 -11.02 4.14 4.23
CA SER A 166 -12.08 4.62 5.14
C SER A 166 -11.62 4.57 6.60
N PRO A 167 -12.20 5.40 7.50
CA PRO A 167 -11.81 5.39 8.90
C PRO A 167 -11.88 3.99 9.52
N VAL A 168 -10.83 3.64 10.26
CA VAL A 168 -10.87 2.52 11.20
C VAL A 168 -11.62 2.99 12.44
N SER A 169 -12.60 2.22 12.90
CA SER A 169 -13.43 2.56 14.07
C SER A 169 -13.11 1.71 15.31
N CYS A 170 -12.43 0.58 15.13
CA CYS A 170 -12.01 -0.31 16.20
C CYS A 170 -10.79 -1.12 15.74
N GLY A 171 -9.86 -1.39 16.66
CA GLY A 171 -8.65 -2.17 16.39
C GLY A 171 -7.62 -1.43 15.55
N ILE A 172 -6.64 -2.16 15.02
CA ILE A 172 -5.55 -1.60 14.20
C ILE A 172 -5.47 -2.36 12.89
N ARG A 173 -5.57 -1.62 11.77
CA ARG A 173 -5.35 -2.15 10.43
C ARG A 173 -3.91 -1.91 9.99
N HIS A 174 -3.20 -2.98 9.62
CA HIS A 174 -1.90 -2.89 8.95
C HIS A 174 -2.03 -3.20 7.45
N SER A 175 -1.31 -2.43 6.64
CA SER A 175 -1.13 -2.72 5.21
C SER A 175 0.29 -2.42 4.75
N LEU A 176 0.79 -3.20 3.79
CA LEU A 176 2.03 -2.90 3.09
C LEU A 176 1.71 -2.26 1.75
N THR A 177 2.37 -1.16 1.43
CA THR A 177 2.28 -0.46 0.15
C THR A 177 3.65 -0.42 -0.51
N THR A 178 3.70 -0.69 -1.81
CA THR A 178 4.88 -0.41 -2.64
C THR A 178 4.46 0.09 -4.01
N TRP A 179 5.37 0.81 -4.66
CA TRP A 179 5.13 1.43 -5.95
C TRP A 179 6.14 0.90 -6.97
N VAL A 180 5.65 0.72 -8.20
CA VAL A 180 6.46 0.28 -9.33
C VAL A 180 6.58 1.42 -10.30
N HIS A 181 7.79 1.71 -10.76
CA HIS A 181 8.11 2.89 -11.54
C HIS A 181 8.37 2.55 -13.00
N GLY A 182 8.20 3.54 -13.87
CA GLY A 182 8.56 3.48 -15.28
C GLY A 182 8.74 4.88 -15.86
N PRO A 183 8.72 5.04 -17.20
CA PRO A 183 8.76 6.35 -17.82
C PRO A 183 7.56 7.20 -17.38
N ALA A 184 7.74 8.49 -17.10
CA ALA A 184 6.62 9.37 -16.74
C ALA A 184 5.46 9.27 -17.77
N PHE A 185 4.22 9.39 -17.31
CA PHE A 185 3.07 9.49 -18.22
C PHE A 185 3.22 10.75 -19.10
N ARG A 186 2.82 10.64 -20.36
CA ARG A 186 2.94 11.69 -21.38
C ARG A 186 1.58 11.99 -21.97
#